data_AF-A0A966QMR0-F1
#
_entry.id   AF-A0A966QMR0-F1
#
_cell.length_a   1.000
_cell.length_b   1.000
_cell.length_c   1.000
_cell.angle_alpha   90.00
_cell.angle_beta   90.00
_cell.angle_gamma   90.00
#
_symmetry.space_group_name_H-M   'P 1'
#
loop_
_entity.id
_entity.type
_entity.pdbx_description
1 polymer ?
#
loop_
_entity_poly.entity_id
_entity_poly.type
_entity_poly.pdbx_seq_one_letter_code
_entity_poly.pdbx_strand_id
1 'polypeptide(L)'
;MVSPLLQLLHLLSGGFSNQQQAFDNPPLYAHILVKFRPLPQLEPGSLLLDQSYAINPAAPYRLRVLQAQQQGDAMVIHNHAINDEQRFWGAIDDPARRTQIQASDLRLLEGCSYVVRQNAKGFIGEVEPGCRCLVERKGSTAYLVSSFEIGDGWMKTLDRGHDPKTHEHLWGSLAGPFEFARTDDYSREIPADWAQALSRSS
;
A
#
# COMPACT_ATOMS: atom_id res chain seq x y z
N MET A 1 0.50 25.74 -5.21
CA MET A 1 -0.37 24.69 -4.62
C MET A 1 0.39 23.37 -4.69
N VAL A 2 0.36 22.58 -3.62
CA VAL A 2 0.95 21.22 -3.61
C VAL A 2 0.09 20.33 -4.52
N SER A 3 0.70 19.55 -5.42
CA SER A 3 -0.05 18.68 -6.33
C SER A 3 -0.84 17.61 -5.56
N PRO A 4 -2.02 17.17 -6.04
CA PRO A 4 -2.77 16.10 -5.40
C PRO A 4 -1.95 14.83 -5.17
N LEU A 5 -1.09 14.47 -6.14
CA LEU A 5 -0.18 13.34 -6.01
C LEU A 5 0.81 13.49 -4.85
N LEU A 6 1.37 14.68 -4.65
CA LEU A 6 2.26 14.92 -3.51
C LEU A 6 1.47 14.87 -2.19
N GLN A 7 0.25 15.40 -2.15
CA GLN A 7 -0.62 15.27 -0.96
C GLN A 7 -0.91 13.79 -0.61
N LEU A 8 -1.19 12.96 -1.61
CA LEU A 8 -1.37 11.52 -1.44
C LEU A 8 -0.11 10.86 -0.85
N LEU A 9 1.08 11.18 -1.39
CA LEU A 9 2.35 10.66 -0.89
C LEU A 9 2.63 11.08 0.56
N HIS A 10 2.31 12.32 0.93
CA HIS A 10 2.43 12.81 2.31
C HIS A 10 1.53 12.03 3.27
N LEU A 11 0.26 11.81 2.89
CA LEU A 11 -0.68 11.04 3.71
C LEU A 11 -0.21 9.58 3.87
N LEU A 12 0.18 8.94 2.77
CA LEU A 12 0.65 7.55 2.78
C LEU A 12 1.94 7.38 3.59
N SER A 13 2.88 8.31 3.52
CA SER A 13 4.21 8.21 4.16
C SER A 13 4.14 8.29 5.69
N GLY A 14 3.70 7.20 6.33
CA GLY A 14 3.51 7.11 7.77
C GLY A 14 3.40 5.66 8.25
N GLY A 15 3.33 5.51 9.57
CA GLY A 15 2.97 4.27 10.25
C GLY A 15 1.50 4.27 10.64
N PHE A 16 0.88 3.09 10.64
CA PHE A 16 -0.54 2.91 10.86
C PHE A 16 -0.78 1.63 11.67
N SER A 17 -1.74 1.68 12.59
CA SER A 17 -2.11 0.56 13.47
C SER A 17 -3.61 0.48 13.63
N ASN A 18 -4.17 -0.73 13.53
CA ASN A 18 -5.60 -0.99 13.81
C ASN A 18 -5.83 -1.45 15.26
N GLN A 19 -4.91 -1.15 16.18
CA GLN A 19 -4.92 -1.65 17.57
C GLN A 19 -6.29 -1.53 18.23
N GLN A 20 -6.91 -0.35 18.16
CA GLN A 20 -8.22 -0.09 18.77
C GLN A 20 -9.29 -1.04 18.20
N GLN A 21 -9.38 -1.16 16.88
CA GLN A 21 -10.31 -2.09 16.21
C GLN A 21 -10.07 -3.53 16.63
N ALA A 22 -8.81 -3.98 16.67
CA ALA A 22 -8.46 -5.35 17.06
C ALA A 22 -8.83 -5.65 18.52
N PHE A 23 -8.62 -4.70 19.43
CA PHE A 23 -8.87 -4.88 20.86
C PHE A 23 -10.36 -4.79 21.21
N ASP A 24 -11.12 -3.98 20.48
CA ASP A 24 -12.57 -3.84 20.71
C ASP A 24 -13.38 -5.02 20.14
N ASN A 25 -12.81 -5.77 19.18
CA ASN A 25 -13.53 -6.80 18.42
C ASN A 25 -12.81 -8.17 18.36
N PRO A 26 -12.31 -8.74 19.47
CA PRO A 26 -11.65 -10.04 19.41
C PRO A 26 -12.66 -11.18 19.15
N PRO A 27 -12.34 -12.19 18.32
CA PRO A 27 -11.11 -12.38 17.54
C PRO A 27 -11.24 -11.93 16.06
N LEU A 28 -12.17 -11.02 15.74
CA LEU A 28 -12.55 -10.70 14.36
C LEU A 28 -11.44 -10.04 13.56
N TYR A 29 -10.62 -9.19 14.21
CA TYR A 29 -9.53 -8.49 13.57
C TYR A 29 -8.20 -8.81 14.27
N ALA A 30 -7.22 -9.26 13.49
CA ALA A 30 -5.84 -9.31 13.97
C ALA A 30 -5.31 -7.88 14.17
N HIS A 31 -4.38 -7.72 15.12
CA HIS A 31 -3.64 -6.47 15.28
C HIS A 31 -2.51 -6.39 14.24
N ILE A 32 -2.70 -5.50 13.27
CA ILE A 32 -1.84 -5.28 12.10
C ILE A 32 -1.18 -3.91 12.21
N LEU A 33 0.09 -3.87 11.81
CA LEU A 33 0.86 -2.66 11.55
C LEU A 33 1.05 -2.51 10.04
N VAL A 34 0.86 -1.30 9.53
CA VAL A 34 1.13 -0.94 8.14
C VAL A 34 2.05 0.28 8.13
N LYS A 35 3.14 0.22 7.39
CA LYS A 35 4.07 1.34 7.27
C LYS A 35 4.38 1.58 5.79
N PHE A 36 4.41 2.86 5.40
CA PHE A 36 4.90 3.28 4.10
C PHE A 36 6.04 4.27 4.28
N ARG A 37 7.18 4.03 3.62
CA ARG A 37 8.31 4.95 3.64
C ARG A 37 8.85 5.25 2.24
N PRO A 38 9.25 6.49 1.95
CA PRO A 38 9.88 6.85 0.68
C PRO A 38 11.12 6.01 0.35
N LEU A 39 11.31 5.76 -0.95
CA LEU A 39 12.51 5.16 -1.54
C LEU A 39 13.16 6.15 -2.52
N PRO A 40 13.95 7.13 -2.02
CA PRO A 40 14.54 8.18 -2.86
C PRO A 40 15.48 7.70 -3.97
N GLN A 41 16.05 6.50 -3.83
CA GLN A 41 16.93 5.90 -4.83
C GLN A 41 16.18 5.30 -6.04
N LEU A 42 14.85 5.24 -5.98
CA LEU A 42 13.99 4.78 -7.07
C LEU A 42 13.28 5.98 -7.71
N GLU A 43 12.45 5.70 -8.71
CA GLU A 43 11.65 6.71 -9.39
C GLU A 43 10.77 7.51 -8.40
N PRO A 44 10.55 8.82 -8.64
CA PRO A 44 9.67 9.64 -7.82
C PRO A 44 8.31 9.01 -7.55
N GLY A 45 7.84 9.12 -6.30
CA GLY A 45 6.58 8.50 -5.86
C GLY A 45 6.71 7.04 -5.39
N SER A 46 7.93 6.50 -5.34
CA SER A 46 8.18 5.13 -4.84
C SER A 46 8.16 5.03 -3.32
N LEU A 47 7.30 4.19 -2.75
CA LEU A 47 7.19 3.91 -1.32
C LEU A 47 7.41 2.42 -1.04
N LEU A 48 8.23 2.10 -0.03
CA LEU A 48 8.26 0.77 0.56
C LEU A 48 7.03 0.59 1.45
N LEU A 49 6.22 -0.43 1.18
CA LEU A 49 5.11 -0.89 2.00
C LEU A 49 5.55 -2.12 2.80
N ASP A 50 5.43 -2.04 4.12
CA ASP A 50 5.54 -3.16 5.05
C ASP A 50 4.20 -3.38 5.77
N GLN A 51 3.69 -4.61 5.72
CA GLN A 51 2.55 -5.03 6.52
C GLN A 51 2.92 -6.25 7.36
N SER A 52 2.70 -6.13 8.67
CA SER A 52 3.09 -7.14 9.65
C SER A 52 2.05 -7.28 10.76
N TYR A 53 2.05 -8.45 11.40
CA TYR A 53 1.30 -8.63 12.63
C TYR A 53 2.05 -7.97 13.78
N ALA A 54 1.36 -7.26 14.67
CA ALA A 54 1.99 -6.56 15.79
C ALA A 54 2.73 -7.51 16.76
N ILE A 55 2.36 -8.80 16.81
CA ILE A 55 3.03 -9.82 17.61
C ILE A 55 4.39 -10.25 17.03
N ASN A 56 4.62 -10.05 15.72
CA ASN A 56 5.87 -10.37 15.06
C ASN A 56 6.18 -9.36 13.94
N PRO A 57 6.50 -8.10 14.29
CA PRO A 57 6.71 -7.04 13.31
C PRO A 57 7.95 -7.25 12.42
N ALA A 58 8.88 -8.11 12.83
CA ALA A 58 10.12 -8.39 12.09
C ALA A 58 9.91 -9.30 10.87
N ALA A 59 8.78 -9.99 10.77
CA ALA A 59 8.45 -10.89 9.67
C ALA A 59 7.15 -10.40 8.99
N PRO A 60 7.24 -9.42 8.08
CA PRO A 60 6.08 -8.92 7.36
C PRO A 60 5.47 -10.04 6.52
N TYR A 61 4.14 -10.11 6.51
CA TYR A 61 3.42 -11.03 5.63
C TYR A 61 3.24 -10.43 4.22
N ARG A 62 3.48 -9.12 4.05
CA ARG A 62 3.50 -8.44 2.76
C ARG A 62 4.54 -7.33 2.76
N LEU A 63 5.52 -7.44 1.87
CA LEU A 63 6.48 -6.38 1.57
C LEU A 63 6.38 -5.99 0.08
N ARG A 64 6.14 -4.73 -0.25
CA ARG A 64 5.97 -4.28 -1.65
C ARG A 64 6.64 -2.93 -1.88
N VAL A 65 6.93 -2.63 -3.14
CA VAL A 65 7.17 -1.25 -3.56
C VAL A 65 5.95 -0.73 -4.29
N LEU A 66 5.40 0.37 -3.81
CA LEU A 66 4.33 1.12 -4.46
C LEU A 66 4.93 2.28 -5.22
N GLN A 67 4.47 2.56 -6.43
CA GLN A 67 4.88 3.74 -7.17
C GLN A 67 3.65 4.54 -7.57
N ALA A 68 3.44 5.69 -6.93
CA ALA A 68 2.35 6.59 -7.25
C ALA A 68 2.75 7.56 -8.37
N GLN A 69 1.94 7.64 -9.41
CA GLN A 69 2.18 8.48 -10.59
C GLN A 69 0.90 9.19 -11.04
N GLN A 70 1.07 10.30 -11.75
CA GLN A 70 0.00 10.94 -12.51
C GLN A 70 -0.03 10.31 -13.91
N GLN A 71 -1.20 9.87 -14.37
CA GLN A 71 -1.43 9.31 -15.70
C GLN A 71 -2.67 9.97 -16.32
N GLY A 72 -2.44 11.01 -17.11
CA GLY A 72 -3.51 11.89 -17.60
C GLY A 72 -4.28 12.49 -16.43
N ASP A 73 -5.60 12.34 -16.43
CA ASP A 73 -6.47 12.88 -15.38
C ASP A 73 -6.55 12.00 -14.11
N ALA A 74 -5.94 10.80 -14.12
CA ALA A 74 -5.99 9.86 -13.01
C ALA A 74 -4.65 9.75 -12.28
N MET A 75 -4.70 9.54 -10.97
CA MET A 75 -3.54 9.07 -10.21
C MET A 75 -3.56 7.55 -10.19
N VAL A 76 -2.41 6.91 -10.41
CA VAL A 76 -2.28 5.45 -10.40
C VAL A 76 -1.17 5.05 -9.44
N ILE A 77 -1.42 4.02 -8.62
CA ILE A 77 -0.39 3.39 -7.77
C ILE A 77 -0.07 2.02 -8.35
N HIS A 78 1.12 1.90 -8.94
CA HIS A 78 1.64 0.63 -9.42
C HIS A 78 2.20 -0.19 -8.25
N ASN A 79 1.78 -1.46 -8.16
CA ASN A 79 2.27 -2.39 -7.16
C ASN A 79 3.41 -3.24 -7.73
N HIS A 80 4.55 -3.25 -7.06
CA HIS A 80 5.70 -4.08 -7.42
C HIS A 80 5.95 -5.11 -6.33
N ALA A 81 6.06 -6.38 -6.74
CA ALA A 81 6.68 -7.41 -5.91
C ALA A 81 8.19 -7.18 -5.85
N ILE A 82 8.80 -7.61 -4.75
CA ILE A 82 10.24 -7.59 -4.56
C ILE A 82 10.73 -9.02 -4.69
N ASN A 83 11.67 -9.26 -5.62
CA ASN A 83 12.31 -10.56 -5.78
C ASN A 83 13.13 -10.88 -4.52
N ASP A 84 12.98 -12.09 -3.99
CA ASP A 84 13.63 -12.54 -2.75
C ASP A 84 13.43 -11.57 -1.57
N GLU A 85 12.18 -11.11 -1.37
CA GLU A 85 11.80 -10.06 -0.40
C GLU A 85 12.34 -10.26 1.03
N GLN A 86 12.63 -11.51 1.44
CA GLN A 86 13.22 -11.85 2.75
C GLN A 86 14.57 -11.15 2.99
N ARG A 87 15.34 -10.86 1.94
CA ARG A 87 16.58 -10.07 2.02
C ARG A 87 16.34 -8.68 2.60
N PHE A 88 15.14 -8.14 2.43
CA PHE A 88 14.75 -6.79 2.81
C PHE A 88 13.81 -6.74 4.01
N TRP A 89 13.54 -7.85 4.69
CA TRP A 89 12.79 -7.82 5.96
C TRP A 89 13.49 -6.91 6.96
N GLY A 90 12.73 -6.04 7.63
CA GLY A 90 13.23 -4.99 8.52
C GLY A 90 13.67 -3.70 7.83
N ALA A 91 13.71 -3.64 6.48
CA ALA A 91 14.12 -2.43 5.75
C ALA A 91 13.23 -1.22 6.03
N ILE A 92 11.99 -1.44 6.47
CA ILE A 92 11.10 -0.35 6.83
C ILE A 92 11.67 0.53 7.96
N ASP A 93 12.38 -0.05 8.92
CA ASP A 93 12.97 0.67 10.05
C ASP A 93 14.50 0.79 9.96
N ASP A 94 15.15 0.09 9.01
CA ASP A 94 16.60 0.14 8.77
C ASP A 94 16.92 0.89 7.46
N PRO A 95 17.41 2.15 7.52
CA PRO A 95 17.75 2.92 6.33
C PRO A 95 18.84 2.29 5.47
N ALA A 96 19.85 1.64 6.07
CA ALA A 96 20.96 1.04 5.32
C ALA A 96 20.53 -0.20 4.53
N ARG A 97 19.54 -0.93 5.04
CA ARG A 97 18.89 -2.02 4.30
C ARG A 97 17.91 -1.49 3.26
N ARG A 98 17.17 -0.43 3.58
CA ARG A 98 16.19 0.20 2.67
C ARG A 98 16.83 0.73 1.39
N THR A 99 18.00 1.34 1.48
CA THR A 99 18.73 1.88 0.33
C THR A 99 19.27 0.80 -0.60
N GLN A 100 19.30 -0.48 -0.16
CA GLN A 100 19.73 -1.59 -1.00
C GLN A 100 18.65 -2.08 -1.97
N ILE A 101 17.38 -1.66 -1.81
CA ILE A 101 16.31 -2.02 -2.74
C ILE A 101 16.52 -1.24 -4.04
N GLN A 102 16.73 -1.96 -5.14
CA GLN A 102 16.99 -1.42 -6.46
C GLN A 102 15.86 -1.74 -7.44
N ALA A 103 15.77 -0.99 -8.54
CA ALA A 103 14.79 -1.25 -9.60
C ALA A 103 14.86 -2.68 -10.17
N SER A 104 16.05 -3.28 -10.22
CA SER A 104 16.25 -4.68 -10.65
C SER A 104 15.65 -5.72 -9.70
N ASP A 105 15.38 -5.36 -8.45
CA ASP A 105 14.69 -6.24 -7.50
C ASP A 105 13.16 -6.22 -7.73
N LEU A 106 12.64 -5.28 -8.52
CA LEU A 106 11.21 -5.03 -8.64
C LEU A 106 10.58 -5.75 -9.83
N ARG A 107 9.41 -6.32 -9.60
CA ARG A 107 8.55 -6.89 -10.65
C ARG A 107 7.16 -6.30 -10.55
N LEU A 108 6.71 -5.61 -11.60
CA LEU A 108 5.36 -5.07 -11.68
C LEU A 108 4.33 -6.20 -11.54
N LEU A 109 3.32 -5.97 -10.70
CA LEU A 109 2.16 -6.83 -10.57
C LEU A 109 1.06 -6.30 -11.50
N GLU A 110 1.06 -6.83 -12.73
CA GLU A 110 0.05 -6.49 -13.73
C GLU A 110 -1.36 -6.76 -13.21
N GLY A 111 -2.30 -5.85 -13.49
CA GLY A 111 -3.68 -5.99 -13.04
C GLY A 111 -3.93 -5.60 -11.58
N CYS A 112 -2.88 -5.31 -10.80
CA CYS A 112 -2.95 -4.94 -9.38
C CYS A 112 -2.67 -3.45 -9.12
N SER A 113 -2.74 -2.59 -10.14
CA SER A 113 -2.58 -1.15 -9.94
C SER A 113 -3.84 -0.56 -9.30
N TYR A 114 -3.69 0.44 -8.44
CA TYR A 114 -4.83 1.18 -7.90
C TYR A 114 -5.06 2.44 -8.72
N VAL A 115 -6.30 2.69 -9.12
CA VAL A 115 -6.74 3.98 -9.63
C VAL A 115 -7.21 4.81 -8.45
N VAL A 116 -6.63 6.00 -8.28
CA VAL A 116 -6.82 6.85 -7.11
C VAL A 116 -7.50 8.15 -7.51
N ARG A 117 -8.52 8.52 -6.73
CA ARG A 117 -9.25 9.77 -6.86
C ARG A 117 -9.29 10.51 -5.54
N GLN A 118 -9.30 11.83 -5.61
CA GLN A 118 -9.48 12.67 -4.44
C GLN A 118 -10.96 12.65 -4.01
N ASN A 119 -11.21 12.74 -2.71
CA ASN A 119 -12.54 12.95 -2.14
C ASN A 119 -12.49 14.13 -1.13
N ALA A 120 -13.61 14.42 -0.47
CA ALA A 120 -13.68 15.54 0.49
C ALA A 120 -12.79 15.37 1.74
N LYS A 121 -12.33 14.15 2.03
CA LYS A 121 -11.59 13.79 3.26
C LYS A 121 -10.14 13.34 3.01
N GLY A 122 -9.69 13.32 1.75
CA GLY A 122 -8.41 12.77 1.34
C GLY A 122 -8.53 12.04 0.00
N PHE A 123 -8.19 10.75 -0.04
CA PHE A 123 -8.14 9.95 -1.28
C PHE A 123 -8.82 8.60 -1.11
N ILE A 124 -9.35 8.08 -2.22
CA ILE A 124 -9.88 6.73 -2.36
C ILE A 124 -9.15 6.08 -3.52
N GLY A 125 -8.61 4.87 -3.30
CA GLY A 125 -8.06 4.05 -4.37
C GLY A 125 -8.78 2.73 -4.48
N GLU A 126 -8.97 2.25 -5.71
CA GLU A 126 -9.58 0.97 -6.03
C GLU A 126 -8.70 0.24 -7.04
N VAL A 127 -8.56 -1.09 -6.92
CA VAL A 127 -7.83 -1.88 -7.91
C VAL A 127 -8.46 -1.71 -9.29
N GLU A 128 -7.61 -1.61 -10.31
CA GLU A 128 -8.01 -1.42 -11.69
C GLU A 128 -9.09 -2.44 -12.14
N PRO A 129 -10.06 -2.02 -12.96
CA PRO A 129 -11.12 -2.90 -13.41
C PRO A 129 -10.59 -4.03 -14.30
N GLY A 130 -11.26 -5.18 -14.22
CA GLY A 130 -11.04 -6.33 -15.10
C GLY A 130 -10.61 -7.62 -14.41
N CYS A 131 -10.66 -7.70 -13.07
CA CYS A 131 -10.41 -8.93 -12.32
C CYS A 131 -9.01 -9.54 -12.60
N ARG A 132 -8.03 -8.71 -12.96
CA ARG A 132 -6.70 -9.17 -13.41
C ARG A 132 -5.68 -9.31 -12.29
N CYS A 133 -5.94 -8.74 -11.11
CA CYS A 133 -5.07 -8.96 -9.95
C CYS A 133 -5.26 -10.36 -9.38
N LEU A 134 -4.66 -11.37 -10.01
CA LEU A 134 -4.77 -12.76 -9.60
C LEU A 134 -3.79 -13.06 -8.46
N VAL A 135 -4.31 -13.66 -7.40
CA VAL A 135 -3.57 -14.07 -6.21
C VAL A 135 -3.79 -15.56 -6.01
N GLU A 136 -2.70 -16.32 -6.00
CA GLU A 136 -2.74 -17.75 -5.67
C GLU A 136 -2.57 -17.95 -4.16
N ARG A 137 -3.50 -18.69 -3.55
CA ARG A 137 -3.41 -19.11 -2.14
C ARG A 137 -3.82 -20.56 -2.02
N LYS A 138 -2.95 -21.40 -1.44
CA LYS A 138 -3.21 -22.82 -1.15
C LYS A 138 -3.77 -23.61 -2.34
N GLY A 139 -3.29 -23.34 -3.55
CA GLY A 139 -3.71 -24.04 -4.78
C GLY A 139 -5.01 -23.52 -5.42
N SER A 140 -5.58 -22.43 -4.91
CA SER A 140 -6.73 -21.74 -5.52
C SER A 140 -6.36 -20.33 -5.97
N THR A 141 -6.74 -19.98 -7.19
CA THR A 141 -6.57 -18.65 -7.77
C THR A 141 -7.81 -17.81 -7.46
N ALA A 142 -7.62 -16.63 -6.88
CA ALA A 142 -8.66 -15.64 -6.66
C ALA A 142 -8.27 -14.32 -7.33
N TYR A 143 -9.22 -13.52 -7.79
CA TYR A 143 -8.93 -12.13 -8.14
C TYR A 143 -9.16 -11.22 -6.92
N LEU A 144 -8.24 -10.28 -6.72
CA LEU A 144 -8.31 -9.30 -5.65
C LEU A 144 -9.27 -8.16 -6.02
N VAL A 145 -10.29 -7.98 -5.20
CA VAL A 145 -11.04 -6.73 -5.07
C VAL A 145 -10.47 -6.02 -3.84
N SER A 146 -9.80 -4.89 -4.07
CA SER A 146 -9.23 -4.11 -2.99
C SER A 146 -9.51 -2.64 -3.16
N SER A 147 -9.78 -1.99 -2.03
CA SER A 147 -9.90 -0.54 -1.94
C SER A 147 -9.22 -0.02 -0.68
N PHE A 148 -8.81 1.24 -0.75
CA PHE A 148 -8.39 1.99 0.42
C PHE A 148 -9.01 3.37 0.43
N GLU A 149 -9.18 3.90 1.64
CA GLU A 149 -9.46 5.31 1.88
C GLU A 149 -8.40 5.84 2.84
N ILE A 150 -7.88 7.03 2.57
CA ILE A 150 -6.89 7.66 3.43
C ILE A 150 -7.19 9.14 3.60
N GLY A 151 -7.04 9.62 4.82
CA GLY A 151 -7.19 11.03 5.18
C GLY A 151 -6.22 11.40 6.29
N ASP A 152 -6.42 12.58 6.87
CA ASP A 152 -5.55 13.06 7.93
C ASP A 152 -5.64 12.19 9.18
N GLY A 153 -4.56 11.50 9.53
CA GLY A 153 -4.46 10.67 10.73
C GLY A 153 -5.13 9.30 10.67
N TRP A 154 -5.72 8.89 9.54
CA TRP A 154 -6.44 7.61 9.44
C TRP A 154 -6.34 6.97 8.05
N MET A 155 -6.48 5.64 8.01
CA MET A 155 -6.57 4.85 6.79
C MET A 155 -7.57 3.72 6.98
N LYS A 156 -8.35 3.41 5.94
CA LYS A 156 -9.17 2.21 5.87
C LYS A 156 -8.76 1.37 4.68
N THR A 157 -8.70 0.06 4.85
CA THR A 157 -8.45 -0.85 3.73
C THR A 157 -9.46 -1.98 3.72
N LEU A 158 -9.84 -2.41 2.53
CA LEU A 158 -10.69 -3.56 2.33
C LEU A 158 -10.03 -4.45 1.27
N ASP A 159 -9.71 -5.68 1.65
CA ASP A 159 -9.15 -6.68 0.74
C ASP A 159 -10.08 -7.89 0.72
N ARG A 160 -10.54 -8.28 -0.48
CA ARG A 160 -11.35 -9.47 -0.74
C ARG A 160 -10.84 -10.21 -1.96
N GLY A 161 -10.72 -11.52 -1.86
CA GLY A 161 -10.46 -12.43 -2.96
C GLY A 161 -11.75 -13.09 -3.40
N HIS A 162 -12.00 -13.07 -4.70
CA HIS A 162 -13.17 -13.67 -5.33
C HIS A 162 -12.75 -14.76 -6.32
N ASP A 163 -13.59 -15.78 -6.49
CA ASP A 163 -13.38 -16.82 -7.48
C ASP A 163 -13.49 -16.23 -8.90
N PRO A 164 -12.50 -16.42 -9.78
CA PRO A 164 -12.50 -15.81 -11.12
C PRO A 164 -13.56 -16.39 -12.06
N LYS A 165 -14.17 -17.52 -11.73
CA LYS A 165 -15.24 -18.16 -12.51
C LYS A 165 -16.63 -17.86 -11.94
N THR A 166 -16.81 -18.00 -10.62
CA THR A 166 -18.13 -17.85 -9.98
C THR A 166 -18.36 -16.47 -9.38
N HIS A 167 -17.32 -15.65 -9.23
CA HIS A 167 -17.32 -14.37 -8.53
C HIS A 167 -17.70 -14.46 -7.04
N GLU A 168 -17.80 -15.67 -6.50
CA GLU A 168 -18.08 -15.89 -5.08
C GLU A 168 -16.89 -15.43 -4.23
N HIS A 169 -17.18 -14.92 -3.04
CA HIS A 169 -16.16 -14.51 -2.10
C HIS A 169 -15.43 -15.74 -1.55
N LEU A 170 -14.10 -15.79 -1.75
CA LEU A 170 -13.26 -16.91 -1.31
C LEU A 170 -12.57 -16.61 0.02
N TRP A 171 -12.00 -15.41 0.17
CA TRP A 171 -11.24 -15.01 1.34
C TRP A 171 -11.16 -13.49 1.43
N GLY A 172 -10.79 -12.96 2.60
CA GLY A 172 -10.70 -11.52 2.84
C GLY A 172 -11.61 -11.11 3.97
N SER A 173 -11.73 -9.80 4.18
CA SER A 173 -12.43 -9.34 5.38
C SER A 173 -13.94 -9.57 5.28
N LEU A 174 -14.44 -10.48 6.12
CA LEU A 174 -15.86 -10.76 6.33
C LEU A 174 -16.51 -9.72 7.27
N ALA A 175 -15.75 -9.20 8.23
CA ALA A 175 -16.25 -8.35 9.31
C ALA A 175 -16.35 -6.85 8.93
N GLY A 176 -15.75 -6.44 7.81
CA GLY A 176 -15.68 -5.04 7.38
C GLY A 176 -14.26 -4.58 7.05
N PRO A 177 -14.03 -3.31 6.70
CA PRO A 177 -12.69 -2.81 6.43
C PRO A 177 -11.80 -2.87 7.68
N PHE A 178 -10.49 -3.00 7.49
CA PHE A 178 -9.53 -2.68 8.54
C PHE A 178 -9.48 -1.17 8.72
N GLU A 179 -9.50 -0.72 9.98
CA GLU A 179 -9.47 0.69 10.32
C GLU A 179 -8.19 1.01 11.10
N PHE A 180 -7.33 1.82 10.51
CA PHE A 180 -6.05 2.16 11.08
C PHE A 180 -6.00 3.62 11.52
N ALA A 181 -5.42 3.85 12.70
CA ALA A 181 -4.98 5.17 13.14
C ALA A 181 -3.50 5.35 12.80
N ARG A 182 -3.11 6.57 12.42
CA ARG A 182 -1.72 6.91 12.15
C ARG A 182 -0.90 6.94 13.43
N THR A 183 0.26 6.30 13.43
CA THR A 183 1.18 6.19 14.57
C THR A 183 2.45 6.99 14.36
N ASP A 184 2.89 7.14 13.10
CA ASP A 184 4.18 7.76 12.76
C ASP A 184 4.05 8.65 11.52
N ASP A 185 4.91 9.66 11.43
CA ASP A 185 5.03 10.55 10.27
C ASP A 185 6.38 10.42 9.59
N TYR A 186 6.38 9.88 8.37
CA TYR A 186 7.56 9.76 7.52
C TYR A 186 7.51 10.72 6.33
N SER A 187 6.55 11.63 6.28
CA SER A 187 6.37 12.54 5.15
C SER A 187 7.55 13.50 4.93
N ARG A 188 8.34 13.76 5.98
CA ARG A 188 9.60 14.53 5.91
C ARG A 188 10.74 13.79 5.21
N GLU A 189 10.61 12.48 5.00
CA GLU A 189 11.59 11.69 4.23
C GLU A 189 11.36 11.81 2.71
N ILE A 190 10.27 12.45 2.27
CA ILE A 190 10.01 12.69 0.85
C ILE A 190 11.04 13.71 0.33
N PRO A 191 11.83 13.38 -0.70
CA PRO A 191 12.79 14.31 -1.30
C PRO A 191 12.13 15.58 -1.84
N ALA A 192 12.77 16.73 -1.65
CA ALA A 192 12.22 18.03 -2.08
C ALA A 192 12.12 18.16 -3.62
N ASP A 193 12.97 17.46 -4.35
CA ASP A 193 13.01 17.43 -5.82
C ASP A 193 11.86 16.61 -6.42
N TRP A 194 11.26 15.67 -5.67
CA TRP A 194 10.04 14.96 -6.11
C TRP A 194 8.89 15.93 -6.38
N ALA A 195 8.76 17.01 -5.61
CA ALA A 195 7.72 18.00 -5.84
C ALA A 195 7.81 18.60 -7.26
N GLN A 196 9.04 18.80 -7.77
CA GLN A 196 9.27 19.31 -9.11
C GLN A 196 9.04 18.21 -10.16
N ALA A 197 9.59 17.01 -9.94
CA ALA A 197 9.46 15.90 -10.87
C ALA A 197 7.99 15.50 -11.09
N LEU A 198 7.24 15.35 -10.00
CA LEU A 198 5.83 14.95 -10.01
C LEU A 198 4.87 16.05 -10.50
N SER A 199 5.35 17.28 -10.66
CA SER A 199 4.57 18.38 -11.26
C SER A 199 4.70 18.45 -12.78
N ARG A 200 5.75 17.85 -13.37
CA ARG A 200 6.06 17.89 -14.80
C ARG A 200 5.49 16.70 -15.58
N SER A 201 5.03 15.68 -14.89
CA SER A 201 4.39 14.48 -15.47
C SER A 201 2.86 14.61 -15.61
N SER A 202 2.32 15.79 -15.34
CA SER A 202 0.91 16.16 -15.49
C SER A 202 0.60 16.72 -16.87
#